data_AF-A0A933H2U9-F1
#
_entry.id   AF-A0A933H2U9-F1
#
_cell.length_a   1.000
_cell.length_b   1.000
_cell.length_c   1.000
_cell.angle_alpha   90.00
_cell.angle_beta   90.00
_cell.angle_gamma   90.00
#
_symmetry.space_group_name_H-M   'P 1'
#
loop_
_entity.id
_entity.type
_entity.pdbx_description
1 polymer ?
#
loop_
_entity_poly.entity_id
_entity_poly.type
_entity_poly.pdbx_seq_one_letter_code
_entity_poly.pdbx_strand_id
1 'polypeptide(L)'
;MRPHVRDAAYAVLLVLVAAPVAHGWAVQQQSGGRPGRWAAGSMPVPYRVNPQFLPSGGVQTVDSCFLTWSQAAGITFRNAGTTSISVAGRDGANVLVWVRDSWRYGNGTLGVTTTTTNWDGSIFEADIEFNALHYTWQNRRGSSWPWGVQFVADIATHEIGHFLGLGHSNDRSATMYPTALPGIDTLAPDDVNGAQYLYGPPRVTTPTPSGPQVVALANGAAAQAGIAVSGERDFYSVQVPAGSGSLAISISGATADLDLYAAYNRLPGEQSFDYKSDTGSGNETMNLYPPDLRSGTWFLLVVGYRGAVSSYSIRAVVGAGSPGGGTPQPVPAGTVVLTTGPQAISQPGQSHLYQFPARSTATRMVVRSLGTRADIDVYVRRGQPPTAQAYDAAGTGPTGNEVVTLSGSLGGTWYVLVAGYNGAVTPYELRIEIAGG
;
A
#
# COMPACT_ATOMS: atom_id res chain seq x y z
N MET A 1 3.64 9.00 92.96
CA MET A 1 2.80 9.44 91.83
C MET A 1 2.94 8.44 90.68
N ARG A 2 1.96 8.34 89.76
CA ARG A 2 2.07 7.73 88.41
C ARG A 2 2.44 8.84 87.39
N PRO A 3 2.61 8.61 86.06
CA PRO A 3 2.86 7.38 85.26
C PRO A 3 4.29 7.46 84.63
N HIS A 4 4.75 6.82 83.55
CA HIS A 4 4.33 5.73 82.61
C HIS A 4 5.47 4.65 82.59
N VAL A 5 5.45 3.40 82.09
CA VAL A 5 4.77 2.59 81.04
C VAL A 5 5.07 2.91 79.56
N ARG A 6 6.02 2.18 78.94
CA ARG A 6 5.74 1.10 77.95
C ARG A 6 7.02 0.53 77.29
N ASP A 7 7.06 -0.79 77.15
CA ASP A 7 7.96 -1.49 76.23
C ASP A 7 7.59 -1.19 74.76
N ALA A 8 8.60 -1.14 73.89
CA ALA A 8 8.43 -1.05 72.45
C ALA A 8 9.14 -2.25 71.79
N ALA A 9 8.35 -3.21 71.28
CA ALA A 9 8.90 -4.29 70.49
C ALA A 9 9.38 -3.73 69.14
N TYR A 10 10.69 -3.85 68.87
CA TYR A 10 11.25 -3.51 67.57
C TYR A 10 10.82 -4.54 66.52
N ALA A 11 9.71 -4.26 65.85
CA ALA A 11 9.38 -4.93 64.60
C ALA A 11 10.49 -4.63 63.59
N VAL A 12 11.26 -5.66 63.23
CA VAL A 12 12.25 -5.56 62.15
C VAL A 12 11.48 -5.40 60.85
N LEU A 13 11.29 -4.16 60.43
CA LEU A 13 10.76 -3.83 59.12
C LEU A 13 11.73 -4.39 58.09
N LEU A 14 11.33 -5.47 57.43
CA LEU A 14 12.11 -6.09 56.38
C LEU A 14 12.00 -5.21 55.14
N VAL A 15 12.84 -4.16 55.12
CA VAL A 15 12.95 -3.24 53.99
C VAL A 15 13.54 -4.02 52.83
N LEU A 16 12.65 -4.53 51.99
CA LEU A 16 12.92 -4.85 50.60
C LEU A 16 13.35 -3.54 49.93
N VAL A 17 14.64 -3.25 50.03
CA VAL A 17 15.30 -2.30 49.13
C VAL A 17 15.17 -2.92 47.76
N ALA A 18 14.17 -2.46 47.01
CA ALA A 18 14.08 -2.74 45.59
C ALA A 18 15.38 -2.23 44.97
N ALA A 19 16.26 -3.16 44.57
CA ALA A 19 17.39 -2.82 43.73
C ALA A 19 16.83 -2.07 42.51
N PRO A 20 17.45 -0.95 42.08
CA PRO A 20 16.99 -0.23 40.91
C PRO A 20 16.92 -1.23 39.76
N VAL A 21 15.75 -1.35 39.13
CA VAL A 21 15.51 -2.36 38.10
C VAL A 21 16.49 -2.08 36.97
N ALA A 22 17.40 -3.02 36.72
CA ALA A 22 18.35 -2.92 35.63
C ALA A 22 17.58 -3.06 34.30
N HIS A 23 17.17 -1.92 33.74
CA HIS A 23 16.62 -1.84 32.40
C HIS A 23 17.69 -2.30 31.40
N GLY A 24 17.33 -3.17 30.45
CA GLY A 24 18.25 -3.62 29.39
C GLY A 24 18.53 -2.50 28.39
N TRP A 25 17.49 -1.74 28.08
CA TRP A 25 17.50 -0.63 27.15
C TRP A 25 18.24 0.59 27.70
N ALA A 26 18.98 1.24 26.82
CA ALA A 26 19.61 2.53 27.07
C ALA A 26 18.93 3.64 26.28
N VAL A 27 19.11 4.88 26.73
CA VAL A 27 18.73 6.11 26.04
C VAL A 27 19.97 6.99 25.91
N GLN A 28 20.12 7.69 24.79
CA GLN A 28 21.20 8.66 24.61
C GLN A 28 20.97 9.82 25.58
N GLN A 29 21.75 9.88 26.66
CA GLN A 29 21.72 11.00 27.59
C GLN A 29 22.47 12.18 26.97
N GLN A 30 21.76 13.29 26.81
CA GLN A 30 22.28 14.52 26.23
C GLN A 30 22.80 15.47 27.32
N SER A 31 23.51 16.52 26.91
CA SER A 31 24.04 17.54 27.82
C SER A 31 22.92 18.14 28.68
N GLY A 32 22.95 17.87 30.00
CA GLY A 32 21.85 18.14 30.92
C GLY A 32 21.19 16.90 31.55
N GLY A 33 21.64 15.68 31.21
CA GLY A 33 21.20 14.43 31.83
C GLY A 33 19.79 13.98 31.43
N ARG A 34 19.25 14.55 30.35
CA ARG A 34 17.94 14.19 29.80
C ARG A 34 18.10 13.25 28.60
N PRO A 35 17.17 12.30 28.38
CA PRO A 35 17.20 11.50 27.17
C PRO A 35 16.91 12.36 25.94
N GLY A 36 17.70 12.16 24.87
CA GLY A 36 17.39 12.70 23.55
C GLY A 36 16.06 12.12 23.04
N ARG A 37 15.15 12.95 22.56
CA ARG A 37 13.94 12.51 21.83
C ARG A 37 13.34 13.60 20.96
N TRP A 38 12.61 13.23 19.92
CA TRP A 38 11.82 14.17 19.12
C TRP A 38 10.68 14.80 19.93
N ALA A 39 10.41 16.08 19.71
CA ALA A 39 9.24 16.74 20.29
C ALA A 39 7.96 16.29 19.57
N ALA A 40 6.83 16.25 20.28
CA ALA A 40 5.55 15.84 19.68
C ALA A 40 5.09 16.78 18.54
N GLY A 41 5.48 18.06 18.57
CA GLY A 41 5.26 19.01 17.48
C GLY A 41 6.20 18.87 16.28
N SER A 42 7.21 17.99 16.36
CA SER A 42 8.10 17.63 15.25
C SER A 42 7.58 16.44 14.43
N MET A 43 6.46 15.84 14.84
CA MET A 43 5.89 14.64 14.21
C MET A 43 4.81 14.99 13.16
N PRO A 44 4.73 14.29 12.02
CA PRO A 44 5.60 13.18 11.59
C PRO A 44 6.99 13.68 11.19
N VAL A 45 8.02 13.08 11.77
CA VAL A 45 9.42 13.51 11.59
C VAL A 45 9.84 13.26 10.15
N PRO A 46 10.28 14.28 9.38
CA PRO A 46 10.69 14.08 8.00
C PRO A 46 12.02 13.33 7.93
N TYR A 47 12.24 12.56 6.87
CA TYR A 47 13.57 12.05 6.49
C TYR A 47 13.72 12.03 4.97
N ARG A 48 14.96 12.07 4.49
CA ARG A 48 15.31 11.95 3.06
C ARG A 48 16.35 10.86 2.86
N VAL A 49 16.25 10.13 1.77
CA VAL A 49 17.23 9.07 1.43
C VAL A 49 18.04 9.51 0.21
N ASN A 50 19.37 9.48 0.29
CA ASN A 50 20.19 9.59 -0.91
C ASN A 50 20.30 8.20 -1.57
N PRO A 51 19.80 8.01 -2.80
CA PRO A 51 19.85 6.71 -3.49
C PRO A 51 21.23 6.39 -4.09
N GLN A 52 22.21 7.30 -4.00
CA GLN A 52 23.56 7.07 -4.50
C GLN A 52 24.23 5.93 -3.70
N PHE A 53 24.72 4.92 -4.42
CA PHE A 53 25.29 3.67 -3.90
C PHE A 53 24.34 2.77 -3.08
N LEU A 54 23.08 3.17 -2.89
CA LEU A 54 22.03 2.34 -2.30
C LEU A 54 21.55 1.27 -3.33
N PRO A 55 21.36 -0.01 -2.94
CA PRO A 55 20.74 -1.02 -3.82
C PRO A 55 19.33 -0.62 -4.31
N SER A 56 18.95 -1.11 -5.49
CA SER A 56 17.60 -0.91 -6.03
C SER A 56 16.55 -1.54 -5.12
N GLY A 57 15.50 -0.79 -4.77
CA GLY A 57 14.53 -1.15 -3.72
C GLY A 57 14.95 -0.76 -2.29
N GLY A 58 16.13 -0.15 -2.11
CA GLY A 58 16.66 0.23 -0.80
C GLY A 58 15.87 1.34 -0.12
N VAL A 59 15.28 2.30 -0.86
CA VAL A 59 14.46 3.37 -0.29
C VAL A 59 13.21 2.79 0.39
N GLN A 60 12.52 1.88 -0.31
CA GLN A 60 11.37 1.14 0.23
C GLN A 60 11.75 0.21 1.41
N THR A 61 13.04 -0.14 1.51
CA THR A 61 13.57 -0.89 2.64
C THR A 61 13.79 0.01 3.85
N VAL A 62 14.38 1.20 3.68
CA VAL A 62 14.49 2.24 4.72
C VAL A 62 13.10 2.63 5.25
N ASP A 63 12.13 2.84 4.37
CA ASP A 63 10.72 3.08 4.73
C ASP A 63 10.15 2.00 5.66
N SER A 64 10.47 0.73 5.36
CA SER A 64 10.07 -0.40 6.20
C SER A 64 10.72 -0.37 7.60
N CYS A 65 11.92 0.19 7.73
CA CYS A 65 12.63 0.29 9.00
C CYS A 65 12.01 1.38 9.90
N PHE A 66 11.74 2.57 9.35
CA PHE A 66 10.98 3.62 10.06
C PHE A 66 9.55 3.15 10.42
N LEU A 67 8.92 2.32 9.56
CA LEU A 67 7.60 1.77 9.81
C LEU A 67 7.60 0.84 11.03
N THR A 68 8.64 0.01 11.14
CA THR A 68 8.81 -0.94 12.25
C THR A 68 8.85 -0.21 13.59
N TRP A 69 9.58 0.91 13.70
CA TRP A 69 9.56 1.76 14.89
C TRP A 69 8.21 2.48 15.12
N SER A 70 7.55 2.95 14.05
CA SER A 70 6.22 3.60 14.13
C SER A 70 5.11 2.65 14.62
N GLN A 71 5.26 1.34 14.39
CA GLN A 71 4.34 0.32 14.89
C GLN A 71 4.61 -0.05 16.36
N ALA A 72 5.82 0.24 16.87
CA ALA A 72 6.25 -0.14 18.21
C ALA A 72 6.06 0.95 19.27
N ALA A 73 6.09 2.23 18.91
CA ALA A 73 5.95 3.35 19.84
C ALA A 73 5.17 4.54 19.26
N GLY A 74 4.81 5.51 20.10
CA GLY A 74 4.01 6.70 19.75
C GLY A 74 4.69 7.77 18.89
N ILE A 75 5.62 7.39 18.01
CA ILE A 75 6.31 8.27 17.05
C ILE A 75 5.87 7.95 15.61
N THR A 76 5.90 8.97 14.74
CA THR A 76 5.60 8.82 13.30
C THR A 76 6.65 9.56 12.45
N PHE A 77 6.87 9.07 11.23
CA PHE A 77 7.82 9.64 10.26
C PHE A 77 7.17 9.87 8.90
N ARG A 78 7.78 10.74 8.09
CA ARG A 78 7.38 11.02 6.71
C ARG A 78 8.59 10.95 5.79
N ASN A 79 8.57 10.04 4.82
CA ASN A 79 9.52 10.08 3.71
C ASN A 79 9.27 11.39 2.93
N ALA A 80 10.26 12.28 2.92
CA ALA A 80 10.21 13.59 2.25
C ALA A 80 10.79 13.53 0.82
N GLY A 81 10.98 12.33 0.27
CA GLY A 81 11.56 12.05 -1.04
C GLY A 81 13.07 11.80 -0.99
N THR A 82 13.63 11.43 -2.15
CA THR A 82 15.07 11.27 -2.33
C THR A 82 15.81 12.61 -2.25
N THR A 83 17.09 12.59 -1.88
CA THR A 83 17.97 13.77 -1.86
C THR A 83 19.27 13.53 -2.64
N SER A 84 19.93 14.60 -3.05
CA SER A 84 21.30 14.60 -3.56
C SER A 84 22.35 14.95 -2.50
N ILE A 85 21.94 15.32 -1.27
CA ILE A 85 22.85 15.55 -0.13
C ILE A 85 23.59 14.23 0.15
N SER A 86 24.91 14.23 0.02
CA SER A 86 25.78 13.05 0.11
C SER A 86 26.69 13.03 1.35
N VAL A 87 26.60 14.05 2.20
CA VAL A 87 27.41 14.25 3.41
C VAL A 87 26.47 14.64 4.54
N ALA A 88 26.52 13.90 5.65
CA ALA A 88 25.80 14.25 6.87
C ALA A 88 26.41 15.49 7.54
N GLY A 89 25.54 16.37 8.05
CA GLY A 89 25.92 17.66 8.60
C GLY A 89 24.71 18.52 8.94
N ARG A 90 24.90 19.43 9.89
CA ARG A 90 23.83 20.23 10.50
C ARG A 90 23.27 21.31 9.54
N ASP A 91 22.39 20.94 8.60
CA ASP A 91 21.78 21.80 7.59
C ASP A 91 20.25 21.97 7.72
N GLY A 92 19.60 21.20 8.59
CA GLY A 92 18.16 21.19 8.85
C GLY A 92 17.39 20.07 8.13
N ALA A 93 18.05 19.19 7.38
CA ALA A 93 17.44 18.04 6.73
C ALA A 93 17.99 16.71 7.28
N ASN A 94 17.10 15.90 7.85
CA ASN A 94 17.41 14.53 8.27
C ASN A 94 17.74 13.65 7.05
N VAL A 95 19.01 13.31 6.81
CA VAL A 95 19.42 12.51 5.64
C VAL A 95 19.98 11.13 5.97
N LEU A 96 19.66 10.14 5.14
CA LEU A 96 20.28 8.82 5.11
C LEU A 96 21.18 8.70 3.88
N VAL A 97 22.48 8.49 4.08
CA VAL A 97 23.52 8.57 3.03
C VAL A 97 24.48 7.38 3.04
N TRP A 98 24.74 6.80 1.86
CA TRP A 98 25.71 5.70 1.69
C TRP A 98 27.07 6.27 1.30
N VAL A 99 27.96 6.41 2.29
CA VAL A 99 29.23 7.12 2.17
C VAL A 99 30.32 6.21 1.59
N ARG A 100 30.84 6.59 0.43
CA ARG A 100 31.85 5.80 -0.32
C ARG A 100 33.21 6.46 -0.44
N ASP A 101 33.30 7.79 -0.35
CA ASP A 101 34.54 8.50 -0.71
C ASP A 101 35.53 8.63 0.46
N SER A 102 35.04 8.70 1.70
CA SER A 102 35.87 8.67 2.92
C SER A 102 35.04 8.28 4.14
N TRP A 103 35.47 7.26 4.90
CA TRP A 103 34.75 6.77 6.07
C TRP A 103 35.51 7.07 7.37
N ARG A 104 35.07 8.12 8.07
CA ARG A 104 35.75 8.69 9.26
C ARG A 104 35.67 7.84 10.54
N TYR A 105 34.81 6.82 10.57
CA TYR A 105 34.47 6.08 11.79
C TYR A 105 35.20 4.73 11.97
N GLY A 106 36.16 4.43 11.11
CA GLY A 106 36.90 3.17 11.12
C GLY A 106 36.16 2.01 10.43
N ASN A 107 36.94 1.07 9.88
CA ASN A 107 36.45 0.01 8.99
C ASN A 107 35.40 -0.93 9.64
N GLY A 108 35.50 -1.19 10.96
CA GLY A 108 34.54 -2.04 11.68
C GLY A 108 33.13 -1.44 11.86
N THR A 109 32.99 -0.13 11.65
CA THR A 109 31.74 0.60 11.87
C THR A 109 30.88 0.56 10.59
N LEU A 110 29.63 0.11 10.72
CA LEU A 110 28.74 -0.19 9.57
C LEU A 110 27.79 0.98 9.24
N GLY A 111 27.24 1.61 10.27
CA GLY A 111 26.49 2.85 10.21
C GLY A 111 26.91 3.78 11.36
N VAL A 112 26.54 5.06 11.27
CA VAL A 112 26.59 6.03 12.37
C VAL A 112 25.43 7.00 12.24
N THR A 113 24.63 7.11 13.31
CA THR A 113 23.62 8.15 13.46
C THR A 113 24.14 9.33 14.28
N THR A 114 24.00 10.54 13.74
CA THR A 114 24.36 11.80 14.41
C THR A 114 23.10 12.60 14.71
N THR A 115 22.61 12.56 15.95
CA THR A 115 21.50 13.41 16.41
C THR A 115 22.00 14.79 16.84
N THR A 116 21.33 15.86 16.43
CA THR A 116 21.55 17.22 16.96
C THR A 116 20.37 17.63 17.85
N THR A 117 20.69 18.04 19.08
CA THR A 117 19.72 18.29 20.15
C THR A 117 19.82 19.66 20.78
N ASN A 118 18.71 20.19 21.25
CA ASN A 118 18.66 21.34 22.16
C ASN A 118 19.06 20.93 23.59
N TRP A 119 19.38 21.93 24.42
CA TRP A 119 19.75 21.77 25.84
C TRP A 119 18.67 21.08 26.71
N ASP A 120 17.41 21.05 26.26
CA ASP A 120 16.30 20.44 26.98
C ASP A 120 16.13 18.94 26.68
N GLY A 121 16.94 18.39 25.77
CA GLY A 121 16.86 17.01 25.25
C GLY A 121 16.05 16.85 23.97
N SER A 122 15.45 17.91 23.41
CA SER A 122 14.71 17.80 22.15
C SER A 122 15.65 17.62 20.95
N ILE A 123 15.50 16.51 20.22
CA ILE A 123 16.08 16.33 18.89
C ILE A 123 15.33 17.24 17.92
N PHE A 124 16.07 18.00 17.11
CA PHE A 124 15.51 18.80 16.01
C PHE A 124 16.04 18.35 14.64
N GLU A 125 17.08 17.52 14.61
CA GLU A 125 17.79 17.08 13.41
C GLU A 125 18.56 15.78 13.70
N ALA A 126 18.60 14.84 12.75
CA ALA A 126 19.43 13.64 12.84
C ALA A 126 19.75 13.04 11.47
N ASP A 127 21.02 12.71 11.26
CA ASP A 127 21.52 12.07 10.03
C ASP A 127 22.01 10.65 10.28
N ILE A 128 21.99 9.82 9.23
CA ILE A 128 22.50 8.44 9.24
C ILE A 128 23.47 8.22 8.08
N GLU A 129 24.74 7.98 8.40
CA GLU A 129 25.78 7.60 7.44
C GLU A 129 25.96 6.08 7.41
N PHE A 130 26.04 5.46 6.23
CA PHE A 130 26.30 4.03 6.04
C PHE A 130 27.63 3.80 5.31
N ASN A 131 28.40 2.79 5.75
CA ASN A 131 29.75 2.49 5.22
C ASN A 131 29.70 1.78 3.86
N ALA A 132 29.55 2.54 2.77
CA ALA A 132 29.59 2.05 1.39
C ALA A 132 31.00 2.02 0.78
N LEU A 133 32.01 2.52 1.50
CA LEU A 133 33.43 2.40 1.14
C LEU A 133 33.94 0.97 1.34
N HIS A 134 33.62 0.35 2.48
CA HIS A 134 34.17 -0.95 2.86
C HIS A 134 33.23 -2.14 2.64
N TYR A 135 31.91 -1.91 2.59
CA TYR A 135 30.90 -2.98 2.48
C TYR A 135 30.00 -2.84 1.26
N THR A 136 29.59 -3.98 0.71
CA THR A 136 28.55 -4.06 -0.32
C THR A 136 27.18 -4.17 0.35
N TRP A 137 26.18 -3.43 -0.15
CA TRP A 137 24.86 -3.35 0.48
C TRP A 137 23.79 -4.10 -0.31
N GLN A 138 22.95 -4.86 0.40
CA GLN A 138 21.74 -5.50 -0.12
C GLN A 138 20.52 -5.09 0.73
N ASN A 139 19.31 -5.14 0.18
CA ASN A 139 18.12 -4.66 0.90
C ASN A 139 17.85 -5.44 2.21
N ARG A 140 17.67 -6.76 2.08
CA ARG A 140 17.30 -7.66 3.18
C ARG A 140 18.16 -8.92 3.16
N ARG A 141 18.29 -9.53 4.33
CA ARG A 141 19.00 -10.81 4.53
C ARG A 141 18.36 -11.94 3.71
N GLY A 142 19.19 -12.66 2.96
CA GLY A 142 18.81 -13.90 2.27
C GLY A 142 19.12 -15.15 3.10
N SER A 143 19.02 -16.33 2.47
CA SER A 143 19.42 -17.61 3.08
C SER A 143 20.94 -17.80 3.21
N SER A 144 21.73 -16.82 2.78
CA SER A 144 23.19 -16.77 2.92
C SER A 144 23.66 -15.37 3.32
N TRP A 145 24.81 -15.28 3.98
CA TRP A 145 25.46 -14.03 4.33
C TRP A 145 26.88 -14.02 3.73
N PRO A 146 27.07 -13.47 2.52
CA PRO A 146 28.40 -13.39 1.91
C PRO A 146 29.32 -12.46 2.70
N TRP A 147 30.60 -12.81 2.78
CA TRP A 147 31.60 -11.97 3.47
C TRP A 147 31.73 -10.60 2.78
N GLY A 148 31.73 -9.52 3.57
CA GLY A 148 31.75 -8.15 3.06
C GLY A 148 30.37 -7.60 2.60
N VAL A 149 29.28 -8.36 2.72
CA VAL A 149 27.91 -7.90 2.46
C VAL A 149 27.22 -7.49 3.76
N GLN A 150 26.58 -6.32 3.75
CA GLN A 150 25.69 -5.84 4.82
C GLN A 150 24.27 -5.63 4.29
N PHE A 151 23.30 -5.64 5.19
CA PHE A 151 21.88 -5.53 4.85
C PHE A 151 21.31 -4.19 5.33
N VAL A 152 20.59 -3.50 4.44
CA VAL A 152 19.96 -2.21 4.72
C VAL A 152 18.94 -2.35 5.84
N ALA A 153 18.13 -3.42 5.86
CA ALA A 153 17.16 -3.65 6.92
C ALA A 153 17.81 -3.81 8.31
N ASP A 154 18.78 -4.72 8.44
CA ASP A 154 19.49 -4.99 9.70
C ASP A 154 20.11 -3.70 10.29
N ILE A 155 20.85 -2.93 9.49
CA ILE A 155 21.60 -1.76 9.99
C ILE A 155 20.72 -0.51 10.07
N ALA A 156 19.85 -0.24 9.09
CA ALA A 156 19.00 0.96 9.15
C ALA A 156 17.99 0.88 10.31
N THR A 157 17.51 -0.32 10.69
CA THR A 157 16.62 -0.45 11.86
C THR A 157 17.37 -0.09 13.16
N HIS A 158 18.64 -0.51 13.30
CA HIS A 158 19.52 -0.12 14.41
C HIS A 158 19.78 1.39 14.45
N GLU A 159 20.23 1.97 13.34
CA GLU A 159 20.52 3.40 13.24
C GLU A 159 19.26 4.26 13.47
N ILE A 160 18.08 3.82 13.02
CA ILE A 160 16.84 4.53 13.31
C ILE A 160 16.51 4.46 14.82
N GLY A 161 16.91 3.43 15.57
CA GLY A 161 16.80 3.46 17.03
C GLY A 161 17.65 4.58 17.67
N HIS A 162 18.86 4.83 17.14
CA HIS A 162 19.64 6.03 17.52
C HIS A 162 18.99 7.34 17.06
N PHE A 163 18.36 7.37 15.88
CA PHE A 163 17.57 8.52 15.39
C PHE A 163 16.38 8.84 16.31
N LEU A 164 15.82 7.82 16.98
CA LEU A 164 14.81 7.95 18.03
C LEU A 164 15.40 8.46 19.37
N GLY A 165 16.71 8.44 19.57
CA GLY A 165 17.39 8.77 20.82
C GLY A 165 17.64 7.57 21.74
N LEU A 166 17.50 6.33 21.26
CA LEU A 166 17.90 5.13 22.01
C LEU A 166 19.42 4.97 22.02
N GLY A 167 19.96 4.45 23.12
CA GLY A 167 21.35 4.00 23.21
C GLY A 167 21.48 2.52 22.82
N HIS A 168 22.71 2.01 22.79
CA HIS A 168 22.95 0.59 22.63
C HIS A 168 22.37 -0.25 23.79
N SER A 169 21.73 -1.37 23.48
CA SER A 169 21.29 -2.36 24.47
C SER A 169 22.40 -3.38 24.79
N ASN A 170 22.33 -3.96 25.99
CA ASN A 170 23.14 -5.12 26.36
C ASN A 170 22.47 -6.47 26.01
N ASP A 171 21.18 -6.47 25.65
CA ASP A 171 20.47 -7.66 25.20
C ASP A 171 20.92 -8.03 23.77
N ARG A 172 21.37 -9.28 23.58
CA ARG A 172 21.85 -9.81 22.30
C ARG A 172 20.76 -10.10 21.28
N SER A 173 19.49 -10.08 21.70
CA SER A 173 18.33 -10.19 20.82
C SER A 173 17.83 -8.84 20.32
N ALA A 174 18.23 -7.74 20.97
CA ALA A 174 17.78 -6.40 20.63
C ALA A 174 18.36 -5.91 19.30
N THR A 175 17.55 -5.19 18.53
CA THR A 175 17.99 -4.40 17.38
C THR A 175 19.11 -3.46 17.80
N MET A 176 19.00 -2.82 18.97
CA MET A 176 20.01 -1.90 19.51
C MET A 176 21.28 -2.56 20.07
N TYR A 177 21.51 -3.87 19.89
CA TYR A 177 22.78 -4.49 20.27
C TYR A 177 23.95 -3.94 19.41
N PRO A 178 25.10 -3.53 19.98
CA PRO A 178 26.19 -2.81 19.28
C PRO A 178 27.03 -3.67 18.32
N THR A 179 26.48 -4.76 17.79
CA THR A 179 27.16 -5.63 16.83
C THR A 179 26.12 -6.23 15.90
N ALA A 180 26.32 -6.14 14.60
CA ALA A 180 25.41 -6.73 13.62
C ALA A 180 25.35 -8.26 13.77
N LEU A 181 24.20 -8.77 14.23
CA LEU A 181 23.89 -10.19 14.37
C LEU A 181 22.75 -10.57 13.40
N PRO A 182 22.55 -11.86 13.07
CA PRO A 182 21.43 -12.28 12.24
C PRO A 182 20.08 -12.03 12.93
N GLY A 183 19.13 -11.39 12.22
CA GLY A 183 17.75 -11.20 12.67
C GLY A 183 17.48 -9.93 13.50
N ILE A 184 18.42 -8.98 13.54
CA ILE A 184 18.24 -7.70 14.24
C ILE A 184 17.34 -6.70 13.49
N ASP A 185 16.81 -7.05 12.32
CA ASP A 185 15.81 -6.27 11.58
C ASP A 185 14.38 -6.36 12.16
N THR A 186 14.20 -7.08 13.27
CA THR A 186 12.96 -7.12 14.06
C THR A 186 13.22 -6.70 15.52
N LEU A 187 12.40 -5.80 16.04
CA LEU A 187 12.54 -5.24 17.39
C LEU A 187 12.27 -6.29 18.48
N ALA A 188 13.19 -6.42 19.43
CA ALA A 188 12.99 -7.19 20.64
C ALA A 188 12.14 -6.40 21.66
N PRO A 189 11.62 -7.06 22.72
CA PRO A 189 10.89 -6.37 23.79
C PRO A 189 11.67 -5.23 24.44
N ASP A 190 13.01 -5.32 24.48
CA ASP A 190 13.86 -4.26 25.04
C ASP A 190 13.87 -2.98 24.18
N ASP A 191 14.00 -3.12 22.85
CA ASP A 191 13.90 -2.01 21.89
C ASP A 191 12.53 -1.32 21.98
N VAL A 192 11.46 -2.12 22.04
CA VAL A 192 10.07 -1.64 22.16
C VAL A 192 9.88 -0.90 23.48
N ASN A 193 10.39 -1.43 24.61
CA ASN A 193 10.32 -0.77 25.91
C ASN A 193 11.06 0.58 25.92
N GLY A 194 12.26 0.64 25.32
CA GLY A 194 13.02 1.89 25.19
C GLY A 194 12.28 2.94 24.35
N ALA A 195 11.75 2.54 23.18
CA ALA A 195 10.99 3.45 22.32
C ALA A 195 9.68 3.93 22.98
N GLN A 196 8.97 3.04 23.68
CA GLN A 196 7.75 3.41 24.41
C GLN A 196 8.03 4.25 25.67
N TYR A 197 9.21 4.16 26.27
CA TYR A 197 9.63 5.09 27.33
C TYR A 197 9.81 6.52 26.80
N LEU A 198 10.33 6.70 25.58
CA LEU A 198 10.52 8.03 24.98
C LEU A 198 9.23 8.64 24.41
N TYR A 199 8.37 7.81 23.80
CA TYR A 199 7.23 8.27 22.97
C TYR A 199 5.85 7.79 23.44
N GLY A 200 5.79 6.93 24.45
CA GLY A 200 4.59 6.19 24.85
C GLY A 200 4.33 4.98 23.93
N PRO A 201 3.36 4.12 24.28
CA PRO A 201 2.85 3.09 23.37
C PRO A 201 2.31 3.72 22.08
N PRO A 202 2.18 2.96 20.98
CA PRO A 202 1.52 3.42 19.76
C PRO A 202 0.15 4.00 20.11
N ARG A 203 -0.03 5.29 19.80
CA ARG A 203 -1.34 5.94 19.98
C ARG A 203 -2.33 5.27 19.05
N VAL A 204 -3.52 4.93 19.55
CA VAL A 204 -4.61 4.33 18.74
C VAL A 204 -5.31 5.40 17.89
N THR A 205 -4.50 6.17 17.18
CA THR A 205 -4.83 6.88 15.95
C THR A 205 -4.46 5.93 14.80
N THR A 206 -5.31 5.80 13.78
CA THR A 206 -5.02 4.97 12.60
C THR A 206 -3.60 5.24 12.09
N PRO A 207 -2.78 4.19 11.87
CA PRO A 207 -1.34 4.35 11.67
C PRO A 207 -1.07 5.20 10.43
N THR A 208 -0.05 6.05 10.53
CA THR A 208 0.59 6.70 9.38
C THR A 208 1.83 5.87 9.02
N PRO A 209 1.71 4.79 8.21
CA PRO A 209 2.84 3.96 7.85
C PRO A 209 3.91 4.76 7.09
N SER A 210 5.12 4.86 7.65
CA SER A 210 6.19 5.69 7.12
C SER A 210 6.92 5.07 5.91
N GLY A 211 6.16 4.67 4.90
CA GLY A 211 6.60 4.75 3.51
C GLY A 211 5.71 5.79 2.80
N PRO A 212 5.48 5.65 1.48
CA PRO A 212 4.26 6.19 0.91
C PRO A 212 3.02 5.65 1.64
N GLN A 213 2.04 6.50 1.94
CA GLN A 213 0.75 6.08 2.48
C GLN A 213 0.03 5.25 1.40
N VAL A 214 0.10 3.92 1.45
CA VAL A 214 -0.63 3.05 0.51
C VAL A 214 -2.02 2.76 1.08
N VAL A 215 -2.99 3.62 0.79
CA VAL A 215 -4.38 3.45 1.25
C VAL A 215 -5.03 2.29 0.49
N ALA A 216 -5.44 1.25 1.20
CA ALA A 216 -6.11 0.09 0.61
C ALA A 216 -7.57 0.43 0.26
N LEU A 217 -7.89 0.43 -1.04
CA LEU A 217 -9.23 0.67 -1.56
C LEU A 217 -10.04 -0.62 -1.55
N ALA A 218 -11.13 -0.65 -0.78
CA ALA A 218 -12.12 -1.71 -0.85
C ALA A 218 -12.89 -1.63 -2.17
N ASN A 219 -13.23 -2.79 -2.76
CA ASN A 219 -13.87 -2.85 -4.08
C ASN A 219 -15.18 -2.03 -4.12
N GLY A 220 -15.23 -1.02 -4.98
CA GLY A 220 -16.39 -0.17 -5.18
C GLY A 220 -16.58 0.92 -4.12
N ALA A 221 -15.73 1.00 -3.10
CA ALA A 221 -15.72 2.11 -2.14
C ALA A 221 -14.92 3.30 -2.70
N ALA A 222 -15.36 4.52 -2.36
CA ALA A 222 -14.64 5.75 -2.66
C ALA A 222 -13.92 6.26 -1.40
N ALA A 223 -12.69 6.73 -1.55
CA ALA A 223 -11.90 7.39 -0.52
C ALA A 223 -11.77 8.88 -0.83
N GLN A 224 -11.96 9.74 0.18
CA GLN A 224 -11.69 11.17 0.08
C GLN A 224 -10.24 11.45 0.48
N ALA A 225 -9.53 12.24 -0.32
CA ALA A 225 -8.12 12.57 -0.12
C ALA A 225 -7.80 13.95 -0.74
N GLY A 226 -6.51 14.29 -0.83
CA GLY A 226 -6.10 15.51 -1.51
C GLY A 226 -4.59 15.72 -1.51
N ILE A 227 -4.05 16.09 -2.68
CA ILE A 227 -2.70 16.62 -2.81
C ILE A 227 -2.74 18.02 -2.17
N ALA A 228 -2.23 18.14 -0.95
CA ALA A 228 -2.32 19.35 -0.13
C ALA A 228 -1.10 20.28 -0.32
N VAL A 229 0.05 19.73 -0.71
CA VAL A 229 1.24 20.51 -1.09
C VAL A 229 1.84 20.08 -2.43
N SER A 230 2.49 21.02 -3.11
CA SER A 230 3.21 20.76 -4.38
C SER A 230 4.29 19.67 -4.19
N GLY A 231 4.26 18.65 -5.05
CA GLY A 231 5.17 17.50 -4.99
C GLY A 231 4.76 16.41 -3.98
N GLU A 232 3.61 16.55 -3.31
CA GLU A 232 2.99 15.46 -2.55
C GLU A 232 2.49 14.35 -3.49
N ARG A 233 2.45 13.13 -2.96
CA ARG A 233 2.18 11.90 -3.71
C ARG A 233 1.31 10.98 -2.86
N ASP A 234 0.03 10.84 -3.22
CA ASP A 234 -0.87 9.89 -2.57
C ASP A 234 -0.78 8.54 -3.27
N PHE A 235 -0.70 7.46 -2.48
CA PHE A 235 -0.61 6.11 -3.01
C PHE A 235 -1.81 5.26 -2.57
N TYR A 236 -2.19 4.31 -3.41
CA TYR A 236 -3.30 3.41 -3.12
C TYR A 236 -2.92 1.99 -3.49
N SER A 237 -3.65 1.02 -2.94
CA SER A 237 -3.64 -0.35 -3.44
C SER A 237 -5.05 -0.90 -3.60
N VAL A 238 -5.24 -1.76 -4.58
CA VAL A 238 -6.46 -2.55 -4.76
C VAL A 238 -6.07 -4.00 -5.01
N GLN A 239 -6.72 -4.91 -4.30
CA GLN A 239 -6.59 -6.34 -4.54
C GLN A 239 -7.50 -6.75 -5.69
N VAL A 240 -6.92 -7.37 -6.72
CA VAL A 240 -7.62 -7.92 -7.88
C VAL A 240 -7.62 -9.44 -7.77
N PRO A 241 -8.72 -10.08 -7.33
CA PRO A 241 -8.80 -11.54 -7.23
C PRO A 241 -8.50 -12.28 -8.54
N ALA A 242 -8.13 -13.56 -8.41
CA ALA A 242 -8.07 -14.46 -9.55
C ALA A 242 -9.46 -14.56 -10.21
N GLY A 243 -9.51 -14.41 -11.53
CA GLY A 243 -10.78 -14.38 -12.28
C GLY A 243 -11.49 -13.03 -12.30
N SER A 244 -10.88 -11.93 -11.83
CA SER A 244 -11.36 -10.58 -12.13
C SER A 244 -11.24 -10.25 -13.63
N GLY A 245 -12.18 -9.45 -14.15
CA GLY A 245 -12.31 -9.16 -15.58
C GLY A 245 -12.28 -7.67 -15.94
N SER A 246 -12.42 -6.79 -14.96
CA SER A 246 -12.02 -5.39 -15.10
C SER A 246 -11.48 -4.82 -13.79
N LEU A 247 -10.63 -3.81 -13.91
CA LEU A 247 -10.33 -2.85 -12.84
C LEU A 247 -10.55 -1.46 -13.42
N ALA A 248 -11.64 -0.82 -13.00
CA ALA A 248 -11.94 0.57 -13.31
C ALA A 248 -11.50 1.44 -12.13
N ILE A 249 -10.66 2.44 -12.38
CA ILE A 249 -10.17 3.41 -11.41
C ILE A 249 -10.63 4.78 -11.86
N SER A 250 -11.15 5.59 -10.94
CA SER A 250 -11.60 6.95 -11.23
C SER A 250 -11.24 7.92 -10.11
N ILE A 251 -10.68 9.08 -10.47
CA ILE A 251 -10.61 10.27 -9.65
C ILE A 251 -11.80 11.16 -10.00
N SER A 252 -12.45 11.76 -8.99
CA SER A 252 -13.57 12.68 -9.21
C SER A 252 -13.60 13.81 -8.16
N GLY A 253 -14.20 14.94 -8.53
CA GLY A 253 -14.32 16.11 -7.67
C GLY A 253 -13.04 16.96 -7.54
N ALA A 254 -12.03 16.70 -8.37
CA ALA A 254 -10.80 17.50 -8.40
C ALA A 254 -11.03 18.87 -9.08
N THR A 255 -10.39 19.90 -8.55
CA THR A 255 -10.47 21.30 -9.02
C THR A 255 -9.18 21.82 -9.66
N ALA A 256 -8.10 21.02 -9.62
CA ALA A 256 -6.84 21.30 -10.30
C ALA A 256 -6.38 20.06 -11.08
N ASP A 257 -5.24 20.18 -11.77
CA ASP A 257 -4.71 19.17 -12.69
C ASP A 257 -4.01 18.04 -11.92
N LEU A 258 -4.52 16.80 -12.00
CA LEU A 258 -4.02 15.64 -11.26
C LEU A 258 -3.80 14.46 -12.22
N ASP A 259 -2.60 13.87 -12.20
CA ASP A 259 -2.29 12.65 -12.97
C ASP A 259 -2.58 11.39 -12.14
N LEU A 260 -3.03 10.31 -12.81
CA LEU A 260 -3.21 8.98 -12.24
C LEU A 260 -2.24 7.97 -12.86
N TYR A 261 -1.43 7.30 -12.04
CA TYR A 261 -0.51 6.23 -12.46
C TYR A 261 -0.86 4.91 -11.77
N ALA A 262 -0.64 3.78 -12.45
CA ALA A 262 -0.88 2.43 -11.90
C ALA A 262 0.24 1.44 -12.28
N ALA A 263 0.54 0.49 -11.39
CA ALA A 263 1.48 -0.61 -11.66
C ALA A 263 1.11 -1.89 -10.89
N TYR A 264 1.41 -3.05 -11.50
CA TYR A 264 1.16 -4.36 -10.90
C TYR A 264 2.31 -4.79 -9.96
N ASN A 265 1.97 -5.19 -8.74
CA ASN A 265 2.87 -5.69 -7.68
C ASN A 265 4.10 -4.82 -7.35
N ARG A 266 4.15 -3.56 -7.80
CA ARG A 266 5.13 -2.54 -7.39
C ARG A 266 4.45 -1.17 -7.27
N LEU A 267 5.01 -0.30 -6.44
CA LEU A 267 4.61 1.12 -6.41
C LEU A 267 4.92 1.79 -7.77
N PRO A 268 3.95 2.46 -8.41
CA PRO A 268 4.22 3.29 -9.59
C PRO A 268 4.95 4.59 -9.24
N GLY A 269 5.53 5.23 -10.24
CA GLY A 269 6.06 6.60 -10.20
C GLY A 269 5.92 7.25 -11.58
N GLU A 270 6.06 8.58 -11.65
CA GLU A 270 5.88 9.39 -12.88
C GLU A 270 6.73 8.94 -14.08
N GLN A 271 7.85 8.24 -13.84
CA GLN A 271 8.73 7.65 -14.86
C GLN A 271 8.80 6.11 -14.80
N SER A 272 7.97 5.47 -13.98
CA SER A 272 7.92 4.01 -13.82
C SER A 272 6.52 3.55 -13.41
N PHE A 273 5.64 3.43 -14.39
CA PHE A 273 4.29 2.89 -14.28
C PHE A 273 4.10 1.68 -15.20
N ASP A 274 2.95 1.02 -15.13
CA ASP A 274 2.47 0.11 -16.21
C ASP A 274 1.44 0.85 -17.08
N TYR A 275 0.54 1.61 -16.43
CA TYR A 275 -0.50 2.43 -17.09
C TYR A 275 -0.55 3.81 -16.44
N LYS A 276 -1.03 4.81 -17.19
CA LYS A 276 -1.32 6.14 -16.68
C LYS A 276 -2.57 6.73 -17.34
N SER A 277 -3.09 7.78 -16.73
CA SER A 277 -4.10 8.67 -17.29
C SER A 277 -3.73 10.09 -16.86
N ASP A 278 -3.43 10.95 -17.82
CA ASP A 278 -2.90 12.30 -17.66
C ASP A 278 -3.55 13.26 -18.68
N THR A 279 -4.87 13.45 -18.53
CA THR A 279 -5.59 14.52 -19.23
C THR A 279 -5.30 15.87 -18.57
N GLY A 280 -5.60 16.98 -19.24
CA GLY A 280 -5.53 18.33 -18.62
C GLY A 280 -6.69 18.62 -17.66
N SER A 281 -7.07 17.65 -16.83
CA SER A 281 -8.11 17.76 -15.81
C SER A 281 -7.92 16.71 -14.73
N GLY A 282 -7.97 17.07 -13.44
CA GLY A 282 -7.75 16.11 -12.35
C GLY A 282 -8.83 15.04 -12.12
N ASN A 283 -9.75 14.81 -13.06
CA ASN A 283 -10.83 13.83 -12.95
C ASN A 283 -10.52 12.60 -13.83
N GLU A 284 -9.36 11.99 -13.57
CA GLU A 284 -8.80 10.90 -14.36
C GLU A 284 -9.55 9.58 -14.27
N THR A 285 -9.55 8.80 -15.36
CA THR A 285 -10.15 7.45 -15.38
C THR A 285 -9.30 6.44 -16.14
N MET A 286 -9.14 5.26 -15.55
CA MET A 286 -8.34 4.16 -16.11
C MET A 286 -9.13 2.86 -16.04
N ASN A 287 -9.20 2.12 -17.15
CA ASN A 287 -9.94 0.86 -17.23
C ASN A 287 -9.03 -0.24 -17.76
N LEU A 288 -8.71 -1.21 -16.91
CA LEU A 288 -7.85 -2.35 -17.22
C LEU A 288 -8.69 -3.62 -17.38
N TYR A 289 -8.37 -4.45 -18.37
CA TYR A 289 -9.06 -5.70 -18.69
C TYR A 289 -8.02 -6.80 -18.99
N PRO A 290 -8.31 -8.10 -18.85
CA PRO A 290 -7.40 -9.16 -19.27
C PRO A 290 -7.07 -9.06 -20.77
N PRO A 291 -5.83 -9.35 -21.22
CA PRO A 291 -4.71 -9.93 -20.46
C PRO A 291 -3.93 -8.95 -19.58
N ASP A 292 -4.06 -7.65 -19.82
CA ASP A 292 -3.33 -6.57 -19.13
C ASP A 292 -3.63 -6.56 -17.62
N LEU A 293 -4.90 -6.78 -17.26
CA LEU A 293 -5.34 -7.00 -15.89
C LEU A 293 -4.86 -8.37 -15.37
N ARG A 294 -3.80 -8.32 -14.56
CA ARG A 294 -3.24 -9.45 -13.82
C ARG A 294 -3.86 -9.51 -12.41
N SER A 295 -4.20 -10.70 -11.94
CA SER A 295 -4.70 -10.92 -10.58
C SER A 295 -3.58 -10.82 -9.54
N GLY A 296 -3.75 -9.99 -8.53
CA GLY A 296 -2.74 -9.65 -7.52
C GLY A 296 -2.96 -8.24 -6.97
N THR A 297 -1.90 -7.61 -6.47
CA THR A 297 -1.99 -6.23 -5.96
C THR A 297 -1.71 -5.24 -7.08
N TRP A 298 -2.65 -4.34 -7.36
CA TRP A 298 -2.37 -3.15 -8.16
C TRP A 298 -2.14 -1.97 -7.23
N PHE A 299 -1.02 -1.27 -7.42
CA PHE A 299 -0.72 -0.03 -6.72
C PHE A 299 -1.00 1.15 -7.63
N LEU A 300 -1.53 2.22 -7.05
CA LEU A 300 -1.84 3.47 -7.74
C LEU A 300 -1.04 4.61 -7.11
N LEU A 301 -0.82 5.66 -7.89
CA LEU A 301 -0.24 6.94 -7.48
C LEU A 301 -1.08 8.07 -8.07
N VAL A 302 -1.41 9.06 -7.24
CA VAL A 302 -1.98 10.35 -7.65
C VAL A 302 -0.95 11.45 -7.36
N VAL A 303 -0.74 12.34 -8.32
CA VAL A 303 0.13 13.53 -8.18
C VAL A 303 -0.54 14.76 -8.79
N GLY A 304 -0.20 15.96 -8.31
CA GLY A 304 -0.60 17.20 -8.95
C GLY A 304 0.35 17.58 -10.09
N TYR A 305 -0.15 17.70 -11.32
CA TYR A 305 0.66 18.09 -12.47
C TYR A 305 1.30 19.47 -12.22
N ARG A 306 2.61 19.57 -12.45
CA ARG A 306 3.44 20.76 -12.16
C ARG A 306 3.32 21.32 -10.73
N GLY A 307 2.92 20.49 -9.77
CA GLY A 307 2.75 20.92 -8.38
C GLY A 307 1.37 21.52 -8.06
N ALA A 308 0.36 21.20 -8.87
CA ALA A 308 -1.04 21.45 -8.53
C ALA A 308 -1.42 20.84 -7.17
N VAL A 309 -2.42 21.44 -6.52
CA VAL A 309 -3.00 20.97 -5.25
C VAL A 309 -4.51 20.92 -5.38
N SER A 310 -5.13 19.85 -4.89
CA SER A 310 -6.57 19.62 -4.98
C SER A 310 -7.01 18.53 -4.01
N SER A 311 -8.15 18.73 -3.34
CA SER A 311 -8.94 17.62 -2.81
C SER A 311 -9.51 16.79 -3.96
N TYR A 312 -9.75 15.50 -3.73
CA TYR A 312 -10.39 14.60 -4.69
C TYR A 312 -11.00 13.36 -4.02
N SER A 313 -11.83 12.65 -4.79
CA SER A 313 -12.46 11.38 -4.42
C SER A 313 -11.97 10.29 -5.36
N ILE A 314 -11.13 9.37 -4.90
CA ILE A 314 -10.69 8.21 -5.70
C ILE A 314 -11.55 6.98 -5.42
N ARG A 315 -11.83 6.19 -6.46
CA ARG A 315 -12.59 4.93 -6.38
C ARG A 315 -11.95 3.88 -7.28
N ALA A 316 -11.84 2.66 -6.76
CA ALA A 316 -11.43 1.48 -7.54
C ALA A 316 -12.56 0.44 -7.54
N VAL A 317 -12.99 0.03 -8.73
CA VAL A 317 -14.01 -1.01 -8.96
C VAL A 317 -13.33 -2.19 -9.65
N VAL A 318 -13.17 -3.28 -8.92
CA VAL A 318 -12.81 -4.57 -9.51
C VAL A 318 -14.10 -5.23 -9.99
N GLY A 319 -14.29 -5.24 -11.30
CA GLY A 319 -15.33 -6.04 -11.93
C GLY A 319 -15.02 -7.52 -11.76
N ALA A 320 -15.99 -8.26 -11.22
CA ALA A 320 -15.96 -9.72 -11.30
C ALA A 320 -15.84 -10.12 -12.77
N GLY A 321 -14.83 -10.90 -13.12
CA GLY A 321 -14.68 -11.39 -14.48
C GLY A 321 -15.62 -12.56 -14.75
N SER A 322 -15.86 -12.81 -16.03
CA SER A 322 -16.14 -14.19 -16.43
C SER A 322 -14.91 -15.04 -16.07
N PRO A 323 -15.08 -16.24 -15.49
CA PRO A 323 -13.99 -16.95 -14.83
C PRO A 323 -12.89 -17.39 -15.82
N GLY A 324 -11.78 -16.65 -15.77
CA GLY A 324 -10.45 -17.11 -16.15
C GLY A 324 -10.00 -16.79 -17.57
N GLY A 325 -8.96 -15.94 -17.67
CA GLY A 325 -7.86 -16.18 -18.60
C GLY A 325 -6.96 -17.31 -18.09
N GLY A 326 -7.53 -18.50 -17.84
CA GLY A 326 -6.85 -19.56 -17.09
C GLY A 326 -7.73 -20.77 -16.76
N THR A 327 -8.06 -21.56 -17.80
CA THR A 327 -8.97 -22.73 -17.80
C THR A 327 -10.46 -22.42 -17.51
N PRO A 328 -11.41 -23.04 -18.23
CA PRO A 328 -12.83 -22.69 -18.13
C PRO A 328 -13.49 -23.32 -16.90
N GLN A 329 -13.96 -22.50 -15.95
CA GLN A 329 -14.68 -23.00 -14.79
C GLN A 329 -16.14 -23.39 -15.13
N PRO A 330 -16.61 -24.60 -14.78
CA PRO A 330 -18.01 -24.98 -14.99
C PRO A 330 -18.97 -24.20 -14.07
N VAL A 331 -20.11 -23.76 -14.61
CA VAL A 331 -21.23 -23.22 -13.80
C VAL A 331 -22.23 -24.36 -13.52
N PRO A 332 -22.60 -24.62 -12.26
CA PRO A 332 -23.65 -25.58 -11.93
C PRO A 332 -25.02 -25.08 -12.41
N ALA A 333 -25.89 -25.99 -12.88
CA ALA A 333 -27.28 -25.68 -13.15
C ALA A 333 -28.22 -26.42 -12.18
N GLY A 334 -29.15 -25.69 -11.59
CA GLY A 334 -30.56 -25.82 -11.93
C GLY A 334 -31.03 -24.47 -12.48
N THR A 335 -32.14 -24.42 -13.23
CA THR A 335 -32.81 -23.22 -13.81
C THR A 335 -32.14 -21.88 -13.49
N VAL A 336 -31.08 -21.53 -14.22
CA VAL A 336 -30.21 -20.42 -13.81
C VAL A 336 -30.80 -19.12 -14.31
N VAL A 337 -31.09 -18.20 -13.38
CA VAL A 337 -31.27 -16.78 -13.66
C VAL A 337 -29.95 -16.10 -13.34
N LEU A 338 -29.12 -15.88 -14.35
CA LEU A 338 -27.99 -14.97 -14.23
C LEU A 338 -28.53 -13.54 -14.36
N THR A 339 -28.11 -12.64 -13.49
CA THR A 339 -28.38 -11.21 -13.62
C THR A 339 -27.06 -10.47 -13.45
N THR A 340 -26.66 -9.67 -14.43
CA THR A 340 -25.61 -8.66 -14.18
C THR A 340 -26.24 -7.55 -13.35
N GLY A 341 -25.57 -7.15 -12.25
CA GLY A 341 -25.93 -5.91 -11.56
C GLY A 341 -25.71 -4.70 -12.50
N PRO A 342 -26.26 -3.51 -12.20
CA PRO A 342 -26.30 -2.38 -13.10
C PRO A 342 -24.98 -2.11 -13.85
N GLN A 343 -25.04 -2.27 -15.17
CA GLN A 343 -24.00 -1.95 -16.14
C GLN A 343 -24.31 -0.60 -16.79
N ALA A 344 -23.37 -0.03 -17.53
CA ALA A 344 -23.63 1.14 -18.37
C ALA A 344 -22.82 1.12 -19.67
N ILE A 345 -23.51 1.42 -20.77
CA ILE A 345 -22.86 1.88 -22.00
C ILE A 345 -22.59 3.37 -21.78
N SER A 346 -21.34 3.74 -21.57
CA SER A 346 -20.92 5.07 -21.11
C SER A 346 -20.49 6.01 -22.23
N GLN A 347 -20.26 5.49 -23.43
CA GLN A 347 -19.88 6.27 -24.61
C GLN A 347 -20.45 5.65 -25.91
N PRO A 348 -20.73 6.47 -26.95
CA PRO A 348 -21.19 6.00 -28.26
C PRO A 348 -20.34 4.85 -28.82
N GLY A 349 -20.99 3.77 -29.28
CA GLY A 349 -20.33 2.61 -29.88
C GLY A 349 -19.63 1.67 -28.89
N GLN A 350 -19.69 1.92 -27.57
CA GLN A 350 -19.23 0.94 -26.58
C GLN A 350 -20.10 -0.32 -26.60
N SER A 351 -19.47 -1.46 -26.35
CA SER A 351 -20.12 -2.75 -26.16
C SER A 351 -19.45 -3.56 -25.05
N HIS A 352 -20.20 -4.50 -24.45
CA HIS A 352 -19.74 -5.40 -23.39
C HIS A 352 -19.96 -6.86 -23.80
N LEU A 353 -18.98 -7.73 -23.55
CA LEU A 353 -19.02 -9.15 -23.89
C LEU A 353 -19.10 -10.02 -22.62
N TYR A 354 -20.03 -10.97 -22.62
CA TYR A 354 -20.28 -11.92 -21.54
C TYR A 354 -20.06 -13.36 -22.03
N GLN A 355 -19.64 -14.27 -21.15
CA GLN A 355 -19.47 -15.70 -21.45
C GLN A 355 -20.09 -16.57 -20.34
N PHE A 356 -20.79 -17.64 -20.70
CA PHE A 356 -21.31 -18.63 -19.75
C PHE A 356 -21.45 -20.02 -20.40
N PRO A 357 -21.35 -21.13 -19.62
CA PRO A 357 -21.67 -22.46 -20.12
C PRO A 357 -23.15 -22.79 -19.92
N ALA A 358 -23.76 -23.39 -20.93
CA ALA A 358 -25.06 -24.07 -20.82
C ALA A 358 -24.85 -25.59 -20.77
N ARG A 359 -25.58 -26.30 -19.90
CA ARG A 359 -25.50 -27.77 -19.79
C ARG A 359 -25.98 -28.45 -21.07
N SER A 360 -25.53 -29.68 -21.29
CA SER A 360 -26.03 -30.58 -22.36
C SER A 360 -27.56 -30.79 -22.32
N THR A 361 -28.21 -30.68 -21.16
CA THR A 361 -29.67 -30.78 -21.04
C THR A 361 -30.41 -29.45 -21.22
N ALA A 362 -29.71 -28.33 -21.43
CA ALA A 362 -30.32 -27.03 -21.69
C ALA A 362 -31.07 -27.05 -23.03
N THR A 363 -32.40 -26.93 -22.97
CA THR A 363 -33.29 -26.95 -24.15
C THR A 363 -33.80 -25.56 -24.54
N ARG A 364 -33.71 -24.58 -23.63
CA ARG A 364 -34.16 -23.20 -23.85
C ARG A 364 -33.25 -22.20 -23.12
N MET A 365 -33.03 -21.06 -23.75
CA MET A 365 -32.32 -19.91 -23.19
C MET A 365 -33.06 -18.63 -23.54
N VAL A 366 -33.16 -17.70 -22.61
CA VAL A 366 -33.71 -16.36 -22.83
C VAL A 366 -32.73 -15.33 -22.28
N VAL A 367 -32.13 -14.53 -23.16
CA VAL A 367 -31.31 -13.36 -22.82
C VAL A 367 -32.22 -12.14 -22.87
N ARG A 368 -32.13 -11.25 -21.88
CA ARG A 368 -32.92 -10.01 -21.80
C ARG A 368 -32.04 -8.85 -21.36
N SER A 369 -32.03 -7.74 -22.07
CA SER A 369 -31.61 -6.47 -21.47
C SER A 369 -32.81 -5.82 -20.75
N LEU A 370 -32.52 -5.09 -19.69
CA LEU A 370 -33.48 -4.47 -18.78
C LEU A 370 -32.96 -3.08 -18.32
N GLY A 371 -33.85 -2.24 -17.80
CA GLY A 371 -33.47 -1.00 -17.09
C GLY A 371 -33.15 0.22 -17.96
N THR A 372 -33.01 0.04 -19.28
CA THR A 372 -32.70 1.09 -20.26
C THR A 372 -33.95 1.55 -21.03
N ARG A 373 -33.85 2.77 -21.60
CA ARG A 373 -34.76 3.30 -22.64
C ARG A 373 -34.03 3.71 -23.93
N ALA A 374 -32.70 3.63 -23.97
CA ALA A 374 -31.93 3.94 -25.16
C ALA A 374 -31.66 2.68 -25.99
N ASP A 375 -31.38 2.86 -27.27
CA ASP A 375 -31.25 1.81 -28.27
C ASP A 375 -30.00 0.94 -28.03
N ILE A 376 -30.17 -0.33 -27.68
CA ILE A 376 -29.05 -1.27 -27.45
C ILE A 376 -29.32 -2.62 -28.11
N ASP A 377 -28.34 -3.11 -28.86
CA ASP A 377 -28.37 -4.44 -29.47
C ASP A 377 -27.88 -5.50 -28.49
N VAL A 378 -28.42 -6.72 -28.61
CA VAL A 378 -27.98 -7.92 -27.88
C VAL A 378 -27.73 -9.06 -28.86
N TYR A 379 -26.47 -9.38 -29.14
CA TYR A 379 -26.06 -10.48 -30.03
C TYR A 379 -25.62 -11.70 -29.22
N VAL A 380 -25.96 -12.92 -29.65
CA VAL A 380 -25.72 -14.18 -28.91
C VAL A 380 -25.11 -15.23 -29.83
N ARG A 381 -24.08 -15.96 -29.36
CA ARG A 381 -23.37 -16.97 -30.17
C ARG A 381 -22.72 -18.08 -29.35
N ARG A 382 -22.71 -19.31 -29.86
CA ARG A 382 -22.08 -20.48 -29.23
C ARG A 382 -20.62 -20.62 -29.67
N GLY A 383 -19.74 -20.93 -28.73
CA GLY A 383 -18.35 -21.31 -28.97
C GLY A 383 -17.40 -20.20 -29.40
N GLN A 384 -17.89 -19.05 -29.86
CA GLN A 384 -17.12 -17.86 -30.23
C GLN A 384 -17.88 -16.58 -29.87
N PRO A 385 -17.20 -15.45 -29.61
CA PRO A 385 -17.84 -14.14 -29.48
C PRO A 385 -18.69 -13.78 -30.72
N PRO A 386 -19.87 -13.17 -30.53
CA PRO A 386 -20.62 -12.58 -31.63
C PRO A 386 -20.02 -11.23 -32.07
N THR A 387 -20.30 -10.86 -33.31
CA THR A 387 -20.25 -9.47 -33.82
C THR A 387 -21.60 -9.13 -34.45
N ALA A 388 -21.84 -7.86 -34.79
CA ALA A 388 -23.05 -7.43 -35.50
C ALA A 388 -23.24 -8.09 -36.90
N GLN A 389 -22.23 -8.82 -37.40
CA GLN A 389 -22.28 -9.55 -38.68
C GLN A 389 -22.14 -11.08 -38.51
N ALA A 390 -21.91 -11.58 -37.28
CA ALA A 390 -21.65 -12.99 -37.01
C ALA A 390 -22.18 -13.38 -35.62
N TYR A 391 -23.43 -13.84 -35.57
CA TYR A 391 -24.14 -14.28 -34.36
C TYR A 391 -25.02 -15.49 -34.68
N ASP A 392 -25.47 -16.22 -33.64
CA ASP A 392 -26.44 -17.32 -33.78
C ASP A 392 -27.88 -16.83 -33.60
N ALA A 393 -28.08 -15.81 -32.74
CA ALA A 393 -29.33 -15.05 -32.61
C ALA A 393 -29.04 -13.63 -32.11
N ALA A 394 -29.98 -12.69 -32.32
CA ALA A 394 -29.85 -11.32 -31.86
C ALA A 394 -31.21 -10.71 -31.49
N GLY A 395 -31.16 -9.65 -30.69
CA GLY A 395 -32.23 -8.68 -30.47
C GLY A 395 -31.68 -7.30 -30.84
N THR A 396 -32.34 -6.64 -31.79
CA THR A 396 -31.93 -5.36 -32.39
C THR A 396 -33.19 -4.51 -32.68
N GLY A 397 -34.17 -4.58 -31.79
CA GLY A 397 -35.36 -3.72 -31.80
C GLY A 397 -35.02 -2.30 -31.33
N PRO A 398 -35.86 -1.30 -31.69
CA PRO A 398 -35.59 0.12 -31.43
C PRO A 398 -35.86 0.53 -29.97
N THR A 399 -35.59 -0.37 -29.01
CA THR A 399 -35.87 -0.18 -27.59
C THR A 399 -34.81 -0.87 -26.75
N GLY A 400 -34.41 -0.28 -25.62
CA GLY A 400 -33.32 -0.89 -24.83
C GLY A 400 -33.60 -2.24 -24.18
N ASN A 401 -34.84 -2.75 -24.20
CA ASN A 401 -35.23 -3.97 -23.47
C ASN A 401 -35.36 -5.17 -24.41
N GLU A 402 -34.26 -5.47 -25.10
CA GLU A 402 -34.16 -6.54 -26.10
C GLU A 402 -34.22 -7.93 -25.49
N VAL A 403 -34.81 -8.88 -26.23
CA VAL A 403 -35.08 -10.24 -25.77
C VAL A 403 -34.71 -11.27 -26.84
N VAL A 404 -33.63 -12.00 -26.60
CA VAL A 404 -33.19 -13.11 -27.48
C VAL A 404 -33.63 -14.44 -26.87
N THR A 405 -34.41 -15.22 -27.61
CA THR A 405 -34.80 -16.59 -27.19
C THR A 405 -34.18 -17.62 -28.12
N LEU A 406 -33.41 -18.55 -27.54
CA LEU A 406 -32.82 -19.71 -28.21
C LEU A 406 -33.50 -20.98 -27.70
N SER A 407 -33.61 -22.00 -28.56
CA SER A 407 -34.19 -23.31 -28.20
C SER A 407 -33.61 -24.43 -29.07
N GLY A 408 -33.57 -25.65 -28.55
CA GLY A 408 -32.91 -26.81 -29.17
C GLY A 408 -31.79 -27.36 -28.28
N SER A 409 -30.79 -28.05 -28.83
CA SER A 409 -29.63 -28.51 -28.04
C SER A 409 -28.66 -27.36 -27.79
N LEU A 410 -28.78 -26.71 -26.62
CA LEU A 410 -28.00 -25.53 -26.25
C LEU A 410 -26.73 -25.86 -25.47
N GLY A 411 -26.34 -27.13 -25.32
CA GLY A 411 -25.11 -27.51 -24.62
C GLY A 411 -23.86 -26.86 -25.21
N GLY A 412 -22.99 -26.35 -24.32
CA GLY A 412 -21.70 -25.73 -24.67
C GLY A 412 -21.51 -24.32 -24.10
N THR A 413 -20.37 -23.70 -24.42
CA THR A 413 -20.07 -22.30 -24.05
C THR A 413 -20.84 -21.34 -24.96
N TRP A 414 -21.48 -20.34 -24.39
CA TRP A 414 -22.14 -19.24 -25.09
C TRP A 414 -21.53 -17.89 -24.73
N TYR A 415 -21.68 -16.96 -25.67
CA TYR A 415 -21.21 -15.59 -25.61
C TYR A 415 -22.37 -14.64 -25.92
N VAL A 416 -22.43 -13.50 -25.23
CA VAL A 416 -23.41 -12.43 -25.47
C VAL A 416 -22.67 -11.10 -25.58
N LEU A 417 -22.87 -10.37 -26.67
CA LEU A 417 -22.39 -8.99 -26.84
C LEU A 417 -23.58 -8.03 -26.71
N VAL A 418 -23.50 -7.08 -25.79
CA VAL A 418 -24.46 -5.97 -25.67
C VAL A 418 -23.80 -4.71 -26.21
N ALA A 419 -24.41 -4.01 -27.17
CA ALA A 419 -23.79 -2.88 -27.87
C ALA A 419 -24.70 -1.65 -27.94
N GLY A 420 -24.11 -0.45 -27.82
CA GLY A 420 -24.85 0.82 -27.89
C GLY A 420 -25.14 1.22 -29.33
N TYR A 421 -26.39 1.06 -29.77
CA TYR A 421 -26.78 1.40 -31.14
C TYR A 421 -26.98 2.91 -31.29
N ASN A 422 -26.73 3.45 -32.49
CA ASN A 422 -26.92 4.86 -32.86
C ASN A 422 -26.40 5.91 -31.83
N GLY A 423 -25.30 5.58 -31.13
CA GLY A 423 -24.69 6.46 -30.12
C GLY A 423 -25.33 6.44 -28.73
N ALA A 424 -26.14 5.42 -28.42
CA ALA A 424 -26.74 5.26 -27.10
C ALA A 424 -25.72 5.24 -25.95
N VAL A 425 -26.04 6.00 -24.90
CA VAL A 425 -25.33 6.04 -23.61
C VAL A 425 -26.40 5.82 -22.53
N THR A 426 -26.31 4.70 -21.79
CA THR A 426 -27.43 4.24 -20.96
C THR A 426 -27.01 3.18 -19.90
N PRO A 427 -27.59 3.20 -18.70
CA PRO A 427 -27.49 2.09 -17.75
C PRO A 427 -28.40 0.93 -18.17
N TYR A 428 -27.97 -0.32 -17.96
CA TYR A 428 -28.76 -1.52 -18.24
C TYR A 428 -28.41 -2.67 -17.29
N GLU A 429 -29.31 -3.66 -17.19
CA GLU A 429 -29.05 -4.97 -16.57
C GLU A 429 -29.22 -6.05 -17.64
N LEU A 430 -28.41 -7.10 -17.60
CA LEU A 430 -28.51 -8.26 -18.49
C LEU A 430 -28.96 -9.48 -17.70
N ARG A 431 -30.11 -10.04 -18.05
CA ARG A 431 -30.72 -11.20 -17.40
C ARG A 431 -30.77 -12.39 -18.34
N ILE A 432 -30.12 -13.48 -17.99
CA ILE A 432 -30.00 -14.71 -18.81
C ILE A 432 -30.69 -15.85 -18.05
N GLU A 433 -31.80 -16.34 -18.59
CA GLU A 433 -32.60 -17.43 -18.05
C GLU A 433 -32.31 -18.71 -18.86
N ILE A 434 -31.73 -19.74 -18.25
CA ILE A 434 -31.43 -21.03 -18.91
C ILE A 434 -32.29 -22.14 -18.31
N ALA A 435 -33.03 -22.86 -19.16
CA ALA A 435 -33.92 -23.95 -18.78
C ALA A 435 -33.61 -25.23 -19.57
N GLY A 436 -33.80 -26.36 -18.92
CA GLY A 436 -33.49 -27.70 -19.41
C GLY A 436 -33.88 -28.74 -18.37
N GLY A 437 -34.14 -29.97 -18.81
CA GLY A 437 -34.49 -31.09 -17.92
C GLY A 437 -33.32 -31.58 -17.07
#